data_AF-A0AAV5FK00-F1
#
_entry.id   AF-A0AAV5FK00-F1
#
_cell.length_a   1.000
_cell.length_b   1.000
_cell.length_c   1.000
_cell.angle_alpha   90.00
_cell.angle_beta   90.00
_cell.angle_gamma   90.00
#
_symmetry.space_group_name_H-M   'P 1'
#
loop_
_entity.id
_entity.type
_entity.pdbx_description
1 polymer ?
#
loop_
_entity_poly.entity_id
_entity_poly.type
_entity_poly.pdbx_seq_one_letter_code
_entity_poly.pdbx_strand_id
1 'polypeptide(L)' 'MHFQTLLKQGPDLSIDENMCSQTFYMATNKASRMHLDGSARGSFLRLTTKAGIELLSKIAENEALHNHWEEYLEPNW' A
#
# COMPACT_ATOMS: atom_id res chain seq x y z
N MET A 1 8.30 0.56 -8.62
CA MET A 1 8.63 2.00 -8.76
C MET A 1 7.44 2.80 -9.35
N HIS A 2 6.24 2.78 -8.74
CA HIS A 2 5.05 3.42 -9.34
C HIS A 2 4.14 4.20 -8.35
N PHE A 3 4.15 3.89 -7.04
CA PHE A 3 3.23 4.54 -6.10
C PHE A 3 3.62 5.97 -5.72
N GLN A 4 4.91 6.20 -5.42
CA GLN A 4 5.43 7.54 -5.13
C GLN A 4 5.31 8.50 -6.32
N THR A 5 5.39 7.98 -7.56
CA THR A 5 5.24 8.77 -8.78
C THR A 5 3.78 9.22 -8.98
N LEU A 6 2.81 8.34 -8.71
CA LEU A 6 1.37 8.66 -8.75
C LEU A 6 0.99 9.71 -7.69
N LEU A 7 1.59 9.66 -6.50
CA LEU A 7 1.38 10.67 -5.45
C LEU A 7 2.00 12.03 -5.80
N LYS A 8 3.18 12.05 -6.44
CA LYS A 8 3.89 13.30 -6.80
C LYS A 8 3.36 13.97 -8.05
N GLN A 9 2.77 13.22 -8.98
CA GLN A 9 2.24 13.79 -10.23
C GLN A 9 0.86 14.45 -10.08
N GLY A 10 0.28 14.46 -8.86
CA GLY A 10 -0.89 15.27 -8.50
C GLY A 10 -2.02 15.20 -9.51
N PRO A 11 -3.02 14.29 -9.36
CA PRO A 11 -4.19 14.37 -10.21
C PRO A 11 -4.82 15.76 -10.09
N ASP A 12 -5.33 16.25 -11.21
CA ASP A 12 -6.32 17.33 -11.20
C ASP A 12 -7.30 17.06 -10.05
N LEU A 13 -7.41 18.02 -9.13
CA LEU A 13 -8.08 17.90 -7.83
C LEU A 13 -9.61 17.66 -7.96
N SER A 14 -10.08 17.41 -9.18
CA SER A 14 -11.44 17.00 -9.54
C SER A 14 -11.70 15.50 -9.36
N ILE A 15 -10.66 14.66 -9.24
CA ILE A 15 -10.84 13.22 -8.96
C ILE A 15 -11.05 13.02 -7.46
N ASP A 16 -12.25 12.58 -7.10
CA ASP A 16 -12.62 12.25 -5.72
C ASP A 16 -11.58 11.32 -5.09
N GLU A 17 -11.09 11.67 -3.91
CA GLU A 17 -10.09 10.91 -3.16
C GLU A 17 -10.49 9.43 -2.96
N ASN A 18 -11.79 9.14 -2.86
CA ASN A 18 -12.30 7.77 -2.76
C ASN A 18 -12.11 7.03 -4.09
N MET A 19 -12.20 7.71 -5.23
CA MET A 19 -12.05 7.09 -6.55
C MET A 19 -10.61 6.63 -6.78
N CYS A 20 -9.60 7.36 -6.28
CA CYS A 20 -8.21 6.94 -6.31
C CYS A 20 -7.97 5.68 -5.47
N SER A 21 -8.44 5.68 -4.22
CA SER A 21 -8.32 4.52 -3.31
C SER A 21 -9.05 3.30 -3.84
N GLN A 22 -10.24 3.48 -4.41
CA GLN A 22 -11.02 2.42 -5.05
C GLN A 22 -10.33 1.85 -6.28
N THR A 23 -9.80 2.71 -7.16
CA THR A 23 -9.08 2.27 -8.37
C THR A 23 -7.84 1.48 -7.99
N PHE A 24 -7.06 1.96 -7.03
CA PHE A 24 -5.90 1.23 -6.50
C PHE A 24 -6.31 -0.14 -5.93
N TYR A 25 -7.30 -0.17 -5.04
CA TYR A 25 -7.78 -1.40 -4.42
C TYR A 25 -8.30 -2.41 -5.46
N MET A 26 -9.04 -1.95 -6.46
CA MET A 26 -9.52 -2.81 -7.55
C MET A 26 -8.40 -3.35 -8.44
N ALA A 27 -7.35 -2.55 -8.68
CA ALA A 27 -6.18 -2.95 -9.45
C ALA A 27 -5.29 -3.99 -8.73
N THR A 28 -5.38 -4.08 -7.40
CA THR A 28 -4.64 -5.10 -6.63
C THR A 28 -5.29 -6.49 -6.71
N ASN A 29 -4.49 -7.55 -6.62
CA ASN A 29 -5.01 -8.92 -6.59
C ASN A 29 -5.75 -9.23 -5.27
N LYS A 30 -6.49 -10.33 -5.23
CA LYS A 30 -7.30 -10.72 -4.06
C LYS A 30 -6.47 -10.86 -2.77
N ALA A 31 -5.28 -11.45 -2.84
CA ALA A 31 -4.43 -11.63 -1.67
C ALA A 31 -3.96 -10.29 -1.11
N SER A 32 -3.49 -9.40 -1.98
CA SER A 32 -3.10 -8.03 -1.60
C SER A 32 -4.27 -7.26 -1.00
N ARG A 33 -5.50 -7.38 -1.54
CA ARG A 33 -6.69 -6.75 -0.95
C ARG A 33 -6.98 -7.25 0.47
N MET A 34 -6.93 -8.57 0.68
CA MET A 34 -7.13 -9.15 2.02
C MET A 34 -6.06 -8.69 3.01
N HIS A 35 -4.82 -8.57 2.55
CA HIS A 35 -3.74 -8.02 3.37
C HIS A 35 -4.01 -6.56 3.74
N LEU A 36 -4.37 -5.72 2.77
CA LEU A 36 -4.71 -4.31 2.99
C LEU A 36 -5.86 -4.13 3.98
N ASP A 37 -6.93 -4.92 3.82
CA ASP A 37 -8.07 -4.89 4.75
C ASP A 37 -7.66 -5.38 6.16
N GLY A 38 -6.86 -6.44 6.23
CA GLY A 38 -6.29 -6.93 7.49
C GLY A 38 -5.44 -5.87 8.20
N SER A 39 -4.53 -5.21 7.48
CA SER A 39 -3.68 -4.13 8.02
C SER A 39 -4.49 -2.89 8.42
N ALA A 40 -5.57 -2.59 7.69
CA ALA A 40 -6.51 -1.52 8.02
C ALA A 40 -7.44 -1.87 9.21
N ARG A 41 -7.40 -3.11 9.70
CA ARG A 41 -8.32 -3.65 10.73
C ARG A 41 -9.80 -3.47 10.33
N GLY A 42 -10.09 -3.62 9.04
CA GLY A 42 -11.39 -3.27 8.47
C GLY A 42 -11.27 -3.14 6.96
N SER A 43 -12.08 -2.28 6.35
CA SER A 43 -11.93 -2.04 4.91
C SER A 43 -10.92 -0.92 4.67
N PHE A 44 -9.91 -1.18 3.84
CA PHE A 44 -8.96 -0.16 3.37
C PHE A 44 -9.67 1.03 2.72
N LEU A 45 -10.77 0.76 2.00
CA LEU A 45 -11.59 1.79 1.33
C LEU A 45 -12.34 2.73 2.28
N ARG A 46 -12.38 2.42 3.59
CA ARG A 46 -12.98 3.30 4.60
C ARG A 46 -11.96 4.25 5.24
N LEU A 47 -10.68 4.09 4.92
CA LEU A 47 -9.64 4.99 5.40
C LEU A 47 -9.75 6.32 4.67
N THR A 48 -9.44 7.41 5.38
CA THR A 48 -9.12 8.67 4.71
C THR A 48 -7.85 8.52 3.89
N THR A 49 -7.68 9.33 2.86
CA THR A 49 -6.48 9.29 1.99
C THR A 49 -5.18 9.33 2.79
N LYS A 50 -5.11 10.22 3.78
CA LYS A 50 -3.95 10.33 4.68
C LYS A 50 -3.67 9.02 5.42
N ALA A 51 -4.69 8.42 6.03
CA ALA A 51 -4.53 7.16 6.77
C ALA A 51 -4.17 6.00 5.83
N GLY A 52 -4.73 5.96 4.62
CA GLY A 52 -4.38 4.97 3.59
C GLY A 52 -2.91 5.08 3.15
N ILE A 53 -2.43 6.30 2.91
CA ILE A 53 -1.02 6.54 2.56
C ILE A 53 -0.09 6.13 3.71
N GLU A 54 -0.39 6.53 4.95
CA GLU A 54 0.41 6.15 6.12
C GLU A 54 0.47 4.63 6.32
N LEU A 55 -0.66 3.94 6.10
CA LEU A 55 -0.71 2.48 6.17
C LEU A 55 0.15 1.82 5.08
N LEU A 56 0.03 2.29 3.84
CA LEU A 56 0.81 1.76 2.71
C LEU A 56 2.32 1.98 2.91
N SER A 57 2.73 3.14 3.44
CA SER A 57 4.12 3.40 3.78
C SER A 57 4.64 2.42 4.85
N LYS A 58 3.85 2.16 5.90
CA LYS A 58 4.22 1.18 6.94
C LYS A 58 4.32 -0.26 6.40
N ILE A 59 3.43 -0.65 5.50
CA ILE A 59 3.50 -1.96 4.84
C ILE A 59 4.79 -2.05 4.02
N ALA A 60 5.10 -1.03 3.21
CA ALA A 60 6.30 -0.99 2.39
C ALA A 60 7.60 -1.01 3.23
N GLU A 61 7.62 -0.29 4.36
CA GLU A 61 8.74 -0.31 5.31
C GLU A 61 8.93 -1.70 5.93
N ASN A 62 7.84 -2.35 6.35
CA ASN A 62 7.91 -3.70 6.91
C ASN A 62 8.33 -4.75 5.89
N GLU A 63 7.85 -4.67 4.64
CA GLU A 63 8.29 -5.55 3.56
C GLU A 63 9.78 -5.34 3.24
N ALA A 64 10.24 -4.09 3.19
CA ALA A 64 11.65 -3.79 3.00
C ALA A 64 12.52 -4.35 4.13
N LEU A 65 12.05 -4.24 5.38
CA LEU A 65 12.73 -4.82 6.54
C LEU A 65 12.74 -6.35 6.47
N HIS A 66 11.62 -6.99 6.11
CA HIS A 66 11.55 -8.43 5.96
C HIS A 66 12.53 -8.94 4.91
N ASN A 67 12.52 -8.33 3.72
CA ASN A 67 13.43 -8.68 2.63
C ASN A 67 14.91 -8.44 3.03
N HIS A 68 15.20 -7.36 3.76
CA HIS A 68 16.53 -7.11 4.29
C HIS A 68 16.96 -8.26 5.20
N TRP A 69 16.13 -8.68 6.15
CA TRP A 69 16.47 -9.79 7.03
C TRP A 69 16.55 -11.14 6.32
N GLU A 70 15.73 -11.42 5.31
CA GLU A 70 15.84 -12.65 4.50
C GLU A 70 17.18 -12.74 3.77
N GLU A 71 17.72 -11.61 3.26
CA GLU A 71 19.07 -11.55 2.66
C GLU A 71 20.18 -11.94 3.65
N TYR A 72 20.02 -11.63 4.94
CA TYR A 72 20.98 -12.03 6.00
C TYR A 72 20.69 -13.40 6.62
N LEU A 73 19.53 -13.99 6.34
CA LEU A 73 19.10 -15.28 6.83
C LEU A 73 19.26 -16.40 5.78
N GLU A 74 19.80 -16.10 4.59
CA GLU A 74 20.25 -17.14 3.67
C GLU A 74 21.22 -18.07 4.43
N PRO A 75 20.93 -19.38 4.52
CA PRO A 75 21.79 -20.27 5.26
C PRO A 75 23.10 -20.42 4.49
N ASN A 76 24.20 -19.96 5.10
CA ASN A 76 25.53 -20.46 4.76
C ASN A 76 25.63 -21.92 5.26
N TRP A 77 25.09 -22.87 4.50
CA TRP A 77 25.47 -24.29 4.56
C TRP A 77 25.45 -24.94 3.18
#